data_AF-A0A952CCR2-F1
#
_entry.id   AF-A0A952CCR2-F1
#
_cell.length_a   1.000
_cell.length_b   1.000
_cell.length_c   1.000
_cell.angle_alpha   90.00
_cell.angle_beta   90.00
_cell.angle_gamma   90.00
#
_symmetry.space_group_name_H-M   'P 1'
#
loop_
_entity.id
_entity.type
_entity.pdbx_description
1 polymer ?
#
loop_
_entity_poly.entity_id
_entity_poly.type
_entity_poly.pdbx_seq_one_letter_code
_entity_poly.pdbx_strand_id
1 'polypeptide(L)'
;MIIDCHNHIGADLFFYLNGFHPYAQDLPAMVTEGGRHGVDRWVVFPMVSNLTFDVAAMRREKLEPGTLERVPYAFENERMLREIYELYPDLGKRTLPFAILDPMRETAAQADRLRELHRRFPFYGLKIQGTMIQAFVTALLKEGRCFLDLAAELDLPFIIHSSVGDDPWSQAADILKVAEATPHVRFCLAHSCRYDRECLDRVAELPNTWFDCSAHCIHCEGAVNDMAFIAPRERRFPADYRDPAAVLHALAEAYPTKLMWGSDSPFQSYVASLGDSVLSLRSTVEAEVACMHALPDSLRPAIGCNNLLACLQLKDEKILSRE
;
A
#
# COMPACT_ATOMS: atom_id res chain seq x y z
N MET A 1 -7.08 -8.70 17.85
CA MET A 1 -7.25 -8.83 16.40
C MET A 1 -6.11 -8.08 15.74
N ILE A 2 -5.50 -8.65 14.70
CA ILE A 2 -4.49 -7.99 13.87
C ILE A 2 -5.02 -7.95 12.43
N ILE A 3 -5.10 -6.74 11.87
CA ILE A 3 -5.39 -6.52 10.46
C ILE A 3 -4.09 -6.07 9.79
N ASP A 4 -3.59 -6.85 8.84
CA ASP A 4 -2.51 -6.41 7.97
C ASP A 4 -3.05 -5.40 6.96
N CYS A 5 -2.66 -4.12 7.07
CA CYS A 5 -3.25 -3.07 6.24
C CYS A 5 -2.63 -2.92 4.84
N HIS A 6 -1.64 -3.74 4.45
CA HIS A 6 -0.92 -3.53 3.20
C HIS A 6 -0.44 -4.85 2.60
N ASN A 7 -1.18 -5.38 1.60
CA ASN A 7 -0.82 -6.62 0.91
C ASN A 7 -1.20 -6.56 -0.56
N HIS A 8 -0.44 -7.28 -1.38
CA HIS A 8 -0.58 -7.38 -2.81
C HIS A 8 -0.84 -8.83 -3.22
N ILE A 9 -1.87 -9.06 -4.06
CA ILE A 9 -2.12 -10.37 -4.68
C ILE A 9 -2.22 -10.25 -6.20
N GLY A 10 -2.07 -11.37 -6.89
CA GLY A 10 -2.01 -11.46 -8.34
C GLY A 10 -0.57 -11.64 -8.85
N ALA A 11 -0.32 -11.12 -10.06
CA ALA A 11 0.98 -11.22 -10.72
C ALA A 11 1.39 -9.87 -11.30
N ASP A 12 2.68 -9.57 -11.21
CA ASP A 12 3.32 -8.40 -11.78
C ASP A 12 4.20 -8.81 -12.96
N LEU A 13 3.71 -8.53 -14.17
CA LEU A 13 4.39 -8.94 -15.38
C LEU A 13 5.68 -8.16 -15.61
N PHE A 14 5.72 -6.88 -15.20
CA PHE A 14 6.93 -6.08 -15.28
C PHE A 14 8.04 -6.66 -14.39
N PHE A 15 7.72 -7.07 -13.16
CA PHE A 15 8.70 -7.69 -12.27
C PHE A 15 9.18 -9.04 -12.83
N TYR A 16 8.24 -9.89 -13.28
CA TYR A 16 8.59 -11.20 -13.82
C TYR A 16 9.55 -11.11 -15.03
N LEU A 17 9.28 -10.17 -15.95
CA LEU A 17 10.07 -10.02 -17.17
C LEU A 17 11.48 -9.45 -16.95
N ASN A 18 11.69 -8.71 -15.87
CA ASN A 18 12.95 -8.02 -15.58
C ASN A 18 13.74 -8.66 -14.42
N GLY A 19 13.34 -9.85 -13.95
CA GLY A 19 14.04 -10.58 -12.91
C GLY A 19 13.92 -9.92 -11.53
N PHE A 20 12.85 -9.18 -11.28
CA PHE A 20 12.55 -8.61 -9.97
C PHE A 20 11.70 -9.60 -9.16
N HIS A 21 11.92 -9.61 -7.85
CA HIS A 21 11.21 -10.45 -6.90
C HIS A 21 10.66 -9.59 -5.76
N PRO A 22 9.44 -9.89 -5.29
CA PRO A 22 8.48 -10.87 -5.80
C PRO A 22 7.74 -10.38 -7.04
N TYR A 23 7.26 -11.31 -7.86
CA TYR A 23 6.44 -11.01 -9.04
C TYR A 23 5.02 -11.58 -8.93
N ALA A 24 4.70 -12.35 -7.90
CA ALA A 24 3.37 -12.91 -7.71
C ALA A 24 3.12 -13.34 -6.25
N GLN A 25 1.85 -13.33 -5.86
CA GLN A 25 1.33 -13.95 -4.64
C GLN A 25 -0.16 -14.23 -4.88
N ASP A 26 -0.64 -15.43 -4.55
CA ASP A 26 -2.08 -15.73 -4.58
C ASP A 26 -2.72 -15.54 -3.19
N LEU A 27 -4.05 -15.42 -3.17
CA LEU A 27 -4.80 -15.23 -1.94
C LEU A 27 -4.60 -16.38 -0.90
N PRO A 28 -4.65 -17.67 -1.28
CA PRO A 28 -4.39 -18.76 -0.33
C PRO A 28 -3.00 -18.71 0.32
N ALA A 29 -1.94 -18.42 -0.44
CA ALA A 29 -0.59 -18.32 0.09
C ALA A 29 -0.49 -17.17 1.10
N MET A 30 -1.01 -15.99 0.77
CA MET A 30 -1.03 -14.83 1.67
C MET A 30 -1.75 -15.15 2.98
N VAL A 31 -2.99 -15.64 2.92
CA VAL A 31 -3.81 -15.92 4.11
C VAL A 31 -3.23 -17.05 4.95
N THR A 32 -2.70 -18.11 4.31
CA THR A 32 -2.10 -19.23 5.03
C THR A 32 -0.84 -18.80 5.76
N GLU A 33 0.04 -18.05 5.08
CA GLU A 33 1.31 -17.63 5.68
C GLU A 33 1.08 -16.62 6.81
N GLY A 34 0.32 -15.54 6.56
CA GLY A 34 0.02 -14.57 7.62
C GLY A 34 -0.78 -15.17 8.77
N GLY A 35 -1.71 -16.08 8.48
CA GLY A 35 -2.56 -16.73 9.48
C GLY A 35 -1.77 -17.61 10.45
N ARG A 36 -0.67 -18.25 10.00
CA ARG A 36 0.24 -19.02 10.88
C ARG A 36 0.91 -18.16 11.93
N HIS A 37 1.09 -16.87 11.64
CA HIS A 37 1.73 -15.89 12.52
C HIS A 37 0.71 -15.04 13.29
N GLY A 38 -0.59 -15.32 13.19
CA GLY A 38 -1.61 -14.64 14.01
C GLY A 38 -2.24 -13.39 13.38
N VAL A 39 -2.07 -13.18 12.07
CA VAL A 39 -2.86 -12.19 11.33
C VAL A 39 -4.29 -12.70 11.15
N ASP A 40 -5.29 -11.87 11.48
CA ASP A 40 -6.71 -12.23 11.41
C ASP A 40 -7.40 -11.81 10.11
N ARG A 41 -6.95 -10.69 9.53
CA ARG A 41 -7.56 -10.01 8.38
C ARG A 41 -6.49 -9.30 7.54
N TRP A 42 -6.80 -9.06 6.27
CA TRP A 42 -5.88 -8.43 5.31
C TRP A 42 -6.58 -7.37 4.47
N VAL A 43 -6.01 -6.17 4.39
CA VAL A 43 -6.27 -5.28 3.26
C VAL A 43 -5.46 -5.79 2.08
N VAL A 44 -6.12 -5.96 0.93
CA VAL A 44 -5.52 -6.56 -0.28
C VAL A 44 -5.78 -5.68 -1.48
N PHE A 45 -4.78 -5.52 -2.33
CA PHE A 45 -4.89 -4.84 -3.62
C PHE A 45 -4.09 -5.60 -4.70
N PRO A 46 -4.29 -5.31 -5.99
CA PRO A 46 -3.52 -5.95 -7.04
C PRO A 46 -2.02 -5.62 -6.97
N MET A 47 -1.22 -6.40 -7.68
CA MET A 47 0.18 -6.08 -8.01
C MET A 47 0.30 -4.74 -8.77
N VAL A 48 1.51 -4.17 -8.79
CA VAL A 48 1.73 -2.73 -9.02
C VAL A 48 1.67 -2.33 -10.49
N SER A 49 2.21 -3.13 -11.42
CA SER A 49 2.10 -2.85 -12.86
C SER A 49 0.73 -3.28 -13.42
N ASN A 50 0.35 -2.72 -14.57
CA ASN A 50 -0.92 -3.05 -15.23
C ASN A 50 -0.77 -3.30 -16.73
N LEU A 51 -1.74 -4.02 -17.30
CA LEU A 51 -1.74 -4.53 -18.67
C LEU A 51 -2.09 -3.48 -19.74
N THR A 52 -2.24 -2.21 -19.38
CA THR A 52 -2.30 -1.14 -20.40
C THR A 52 -0.93 -0.81 -20.98
N PHE A 53 0.16 -1.23 -20.33
CA PHE A 53 1.50 -1.10 -20.89
C PHE A 53 1.85 -2.24 -21.83
N ASP A 54 2.69 -1.95 -22.83
CA ASP A 54 3.16 -2.92 -23.82
C ASP A 54 4.12 -3.93 -23.19
N VAL A 55 3.81 -5.21 -23.33
CA VAL A 55 4.60 -6.31 -22.75
C VAL A 55 6.01 -6.38 -23.35
N ALA A 56 6.16 -6.09 -24.65
CA ALA A 56 7.47 -6.11 -25.28
C ALA A 56 8.34 -4.94 -24.78
N ALA A 57 7.75 -3.77 -24.51
CA ALA A 57 8.40 -2.64 -23.86
C ALA A 57 8.75 -2.94 -22.40
N MET A 58 7.85 -3.56 -21.64
CA MET A 58 8.11 -3.98 -20.24
C MET A 58 9.36 -4.85 -20.15
N ARG A 59 9.56 -5.79 -21.07
CA ARG A 59 10.76 -6.66 -21.14
C ARG A 59 12.07 -5.89 -21.37
N ARG A 60 11.99 -4.64 -21.79
CA ARG A 60 13.13 -3.73 -21.95
C ARG A 60 13.16 -2.66 -20.86
N GLU A 61 12.51 -2.94 -19.72
CA GLU A 61 12.37 -2.02 -18.58
C GLU A 61 11.70 -0.69 -18.96
N LYS A 62 10.76 -0.70 -19.92
CA LYS A 62 10.01 0.48 -20.36
C LYS A 62 8.52 0.35 -20.13
N LEU A 63 7.88 1.47 -19.82
CA LEU A 63 6.44 1.59 -19.65
C LEU A 63 5.87 2.43 -20.79
N GLU A 64 5.60 1.76 -21.90
CA GLU A 64 5.01 2.35 -23.10
C GLU A 64 3.56 1.88 -23.22
N PRO A 65 2.63 2.68 -23.78
CA PRO A 65 1.26 2.23 -24.00
C PRO A 65 1.20 0.98 -24.90
N GLY A 66 0.39 0.00 -24.47
CA GLY A 66 0.15 -1.27 -25.16
C GLY A 66 -1.26 -1.38 -25.73
N THR A 67 -1.66 -2.61 -26.05
CA THR A 67 -2.96 -2.91 -26.69
C THR A 67 -3.77 -4.01 -26.01
N LEU A 68 -3.23 -4.67 -24.98
CA LEU A 68 -3.93 -5.75 -24.27
C LEU A 68 -5.12 -5.22 -23.49
N GLU A 69 -4.90 -4.19 -22.70
CA GLU A 69 -5.95 -3.45 -22.00
C GLU A 69 -5.93 -1.98 -22.40
N ARG A 70 -7.10 -1.33 -22.34
CA ARG A 70 -7.24 0.11 -22.64
C ARG A 70 -7.36 0.97 -21.39
N VAL A 71 -8.04 0.46 -20.36
CA VAL A 71 -8.32 1.20 -19.14
C VAL A 71 -7.40 0.67 -18.03
N PRO A 72 -6.53 1.50 -17.42
CA PRO A 72 -5.61 1.05 -16.38
C PRO A 72 -6.35 0.33 -15.25
N TYR A 73 -5.80 -0.80 -14.81
CA TYR A 73 -6.29 -1.59 -13.70
C TYR A 73 -7.72 -2.14 -13.82
N ALA A 74 -8.40 -1.99 -14.96
CA ALA A 74 -9.75 -2.53 -15.14
C ALA A 74 -9.75 -4.06 -15.02
N PHE A 75 -8.76 -4.72 -15.64
CA PHE A 75 -8.58 -6.15 -15.58
C PHE A 75 -8.08 -6.59 -14.19
N GLU A 76 -7.04 -5.95 -13.68
CA GLU A 76 -6.37 -6.33 -12.42
C GLU A 76 -7.33 -6.25 -11.23
N ASN A 77 -8.11 -5.16 -11.13
CA ASN A 77 -9.11 -5.02 -10.09
C ASN A 77 -10.23 -6.07 -10.22
N GLU A 78 -10.80 -6.27 -11.41
CA GLU A 78 -11.85 -7.29 -11.57
C GLU A 78 -11.32 -8.70 -11.28
N ARG A 79 -10.12 -9.02 -11.76
CA ARG A 79 -9.50 -10.33 -11.56
C ARG A 79 -9.25 -10.60 -10.08
N MET A 80 -8.77 -9.61 -9.33
CA MET A 80 -8.60 -9.72 -7.88
C MET A 80 -9.95 -9.90 -7.17
N LEU A 81 -10.94 -9.07 -7.49
CA LEU A 81 -12.26 -9.13 -6.85
C LEU A 81 -12.95 -10.47 -7.11
N ARG A 82 -12.85 -11.03 -8.32
CA ARG A 82 -13.36 -12.38 -8.61
C ARG A 82 -12.60 -13.47 -7.84
N GLU A 83 -11.30 -13.33 -7.65
CA GLU A 83 -10.54 -14.26 -6.81
C GLU A 83 -11.10 -14.32 -5.39
N ILE A 84 -11.35 -13.14 -4.82
CA ILE A 84 -11.81 -12.96 -3.46
C ILE A 84 -13.26 -13.41 -3.28
N TYR A 85 -14.16 -12.97 -4.16
CA TYR A 85 -15.60 -13.16 -3.98
C TYR A 85 -16.16 -14.42 -4.63
N GLU A 86 -15.57 -14.90 -5.73
CA GLU A 86 -16.12 -16.01 -6.52
C GLU A 86 -15.28 -17.28 -6.36
N LEU A 87 -13.95 -17.18 -6.42
CA LEU A 87 -13.08 -18.36 -6.40
C LEU A 87 -12.76 -18.85 -4.99
N TYR A 88 -12.53 -17.94 -4.05
CA TYR A 88 -12.18 -18.25 -2.66
C TYR A 88 -13.05 -17.50 -1.65
N PRO A 89 -14.39 -17.60 -1.71
CA PRO A 89 -15.27 -16.84 -0.83
C PRO A 89 -14.98 -17.05 0.67
N ASP A 90 -14.55 -18.24 1.08
CA ASP A 90 -14.20 -18.54 2.47
C ASP A 90 -12.95 -17.78 2.96
N LEU A 91 -11.95 -17.62 2.09
CA LEU A 91 -10.76 -16.82 2.38
C LEU A 91 -11.06 -15.32 2.21
N GLY A 92 -11.88 -14.98 1.21
CA GLY A 92 -12.26 -13.61 0.89
C GLY A 92 -12.97 -12.90 2.04
N LYS A 93 -13.75 -13.62 2.86
CA LYS A 93 -14.33 -13.09 4.13
C LYS A 93 -13.28 -12.57 5.12
N ARG A 94 -12.01 -12.92 4.96
CA ARG A 94 -10.92 -12.43 5.80
C ARG A 94 -10.22 -11.21 5.18
N THR A 95 -10.65 -10.77 4.01
CA THR A 95 -9.99 -9.68 3.27
C THR A 95 -10.85 -8.43 3.23
N LEU A 96 -10.18 -7.29 3.07
CA LEU A 96 -10.75 -5.97 2.81
C LEU A 96 -10.16 -5.51 1.47
N PRO A 97 -10.82 -5.78 0.33
CA PRO A 97 -10.27 -5.47 -0.99
C PRO A 97 -10.20 -3.98 -1.21
N PHE A 98 -9.10 -3.49 -1.77
CA PHE A 98 -8.91 -2.13 -2.25
C PHE A 98 -8.67 -2.17 -3.76
N ALA A 99 -9.26 -1.23 -4.50
CA ALA A 99 -9.03 -1.12 -5.93
C ALA A 99 -7.83 -0.20 -6.21
N ILE A 100 -6.91 -0.62 -7.07
CA ILE A 100 -5.76 0.21 -7.49
C ILE A 100 -6.12 1.04 -8.73
N LEU A 101 -5.51 2.22 -8.87
CA LEU A 101 -5.77 3.13 -10.00
C LEU A 101 -4.53 3.90 -10.43
N ASP A 102 -4.60 4.43 -11.65
CA ASP A 102 -3.63 5.38 -12.21
C ASP A 102 -4.23 6.81 -12.20
N PRO A 103 -3.62 7.78 -11.50
CA PRO A 103 -4.19 9.12 -11.36
C PRO A 103 -4.08 9.99 -12.63
N MET A 104 -3.39 9.54 -13.69
CA MET A 104 -3.09 10.35 -14.88
C MET A 104 -3.74 9.84 -16.17
N ARG A 105 -3.91 8.52 -16.33
CA ARG A 105 -4.27 7.90 -17.62
C ARG A 105 -5.72 7.43 -17.62
N GLU A 106 -6.52 7.77 -18.64
CA GLU A 106 -7.91 7.27 -18.79
C GLU A 106 -8.78 7.39 -17.52
N THR A 107 -8.63 8.49 -16.78
CA THR A 107 -9.14 8.64 -15.41
C THR A 107 -10.66 8.50 -15.31
N ALA A 108 -11.40 9.07 -16.26
CA ALA A 108 -12.85 8.94 -16.34
C ALA A 108 -13.30 7.48 -16.56
N ALA A 109 -12.67 6.78 -17.51
CA ALA A 109 -13.01 5.39 -17.81
C ALA A 109 -12.68 4.46 -16.64
N GLN A 110 -11.58 4.70 -15.93
CA GLN A 110 -11.26 4.01 -14.68
C GLN A 110 -12.34 4.25 -13.63
N ALA A 111 -12.74 5.50 -13.38
CA ALA A 111 -13.75 5.83 -12.38
C ALA A 111 -15.11 5.16 -12.68
N ASP A 112 -15.54 5.15 -13.94
CA ASP A 112 -16.76 4.47 -14.36
C ASP A 112 -16.67 2.95 -14.14
N ARG A 113 -15.51 2.35 -14.46
CA ARG A 113 -15.27 0.94 -14.23
C ARG A 113 -15.29 0.60 -12.73
N LEU A 114 -14.67 1.44 -11.90
CA LEU A 114 -14.66 1.25 -10.44
C LEU A 114 -16.07 1.33 -9.85
N ARG A 115 -16.94 2.24 -10.31
CA ARG A 115 -18.35 2.27 -9.90
C ARG A 115 -19.10 1.00 -10.29
N GLU A 116 -18.86 0.48 -11.50
CA GLU A 116 -19.45 -0.78 -11.93
C GLU A 116 -18.99 -1.95 -11.04
N LEU A 117 -17.68 -2.05 -10.79
CA LEU A 117 -17.11 -3.08 -9.94
C LEU A 117 -17.63 -2.96 -8.52
N HIS A 118 -17.70 -1.78 -7.92
CA HIS A 118 -18.17 -1.59 -6.54
C HIS A 118 -19.63 -2.05 -6.34
N ARG A 119 -20.48 -1.89 -7.37
CA ARG A 119 -21.87 -2.39 -7.35
C ARG A 119 -21.95 -3.92 -7.36
N ARG A 120 -20.95 -4.60 -7.92
CA ARG A 120 -20.90 -6.06 -8.06
C ARG A 120 -20.11 -6.73 -6.92
N PHE A 121 -19.01 -6.11 -6.53
CA PHE A 121 -18.04 -6.56 -5.55
C PHE A 121 -17.69 -5.35 -4.66
N PRO A 122 -18.14 -5.33 -3.39
CA PRO A 122 -17.72 -4.29 -2.46
C PRO A 122 -16.19 -4.21 -2.38
N PHE A 123 -15.64 -3.01 -2.29
CA PHE A 123 -14.23 -2.78 -1.94
C PHE A 123 -14.16 -1.56 -1.03
N TYR A 124 -13.15 -1.50 -0.17
CA TYR A 124 -13.16 -0.65 1.03
C TYR A 124 -12.10 0.45 1.01
N GLY A 125 -11.44 0.63 -0.13
CA GLY A 125 -10.51 1.73 -0.34
C GLY A 125 -9.90 1.72 -1.72
N LEU A 126 -9.06 2.72 -1.96
CA LEU A 126 -8.35 2.92 -3.21
C LEU A 126 -6.84 2.86 -2.98
N LYS A 127 -6.09 2.36 -3.96
CA LYS A 127 -4.62 2.27 -3.92
C LYS A 127 -4.01 3.06 -5.07
N ILE A 128 -2.91 3.76 -4.80
CA ILE A 128 -2.04 4.32 -5.84
C ILE A 128 -0.61 3.86 -5.58
N GLN A 129 0.06 3.40 -6.62
CA GLN A 129 1.50 3.18 -6.65
C GLN A 129 2.03 4.02 -7.82
N GLY A 130 2.42 5.27 -7.56
CA GLY A 130 2.78 6.21 -8.63
C GLY A 130 4.19 6.01 -9.16
N THR A 131 5.14 5.58 -8.31
CA THR A 131 6.54 5.36 -8.66
C THR A 131 6.73 4.37 -9.80
N MET A 132 6.09 3.20 -9.71
CA MET A 132 6.20 2.13 -10.69
C MET A 132 5.50 2.46 -11.97
N ILE A 133 4.32 3.09 -11.94
CA ILE A 133 3.60 3.46 -13.16
C ILE A 133 3.99 4.84 -13.72
N GLN A 134 4.97 5.49 -13.09
CA GLN A 134 5.45 6.83 -13.43
C GLN A 134 4.29 7.84 -13.52
N ALA A 135 3.43 7.87 -12.50
CA ALA A 135 2.28 8.76 -12.43
C ALA A 135 2.34 9.66 -11.20
N PHE A 136 2.24 10.97 -11.43
CA PHE A 136 2.25 11.99 -10.38
C PHE A 136 1.00 11.88 -9.51
N VAL A 137 1.18 11.70 -8.20
CA VAL A 137 0.07 11.72 -7.24
C VAL A 137 -0.67 13.06 -7.25
N THR A 138 0.02 14.17 -7.54
CA THR A 138 -0.58 15.50 -7.62
C THR A 138 -1.61 15.64 -8.75
N ALA A 139 -1.62 14.72 -9.72
CA ALA A 139 -2.66 14.65 -10.76
C ALA A 139 -4.06 14.43 -10.16
N LEU A 140 -4.18 13.88 -8.93
CA LEU A 140 -5.45 13.83 -8.20
C LEU A 140 -6.11 15.20 -8.06
N LEU A 141 -5.35 16.29 -7.98
CA LEU A 141 -5.91 17.64 -7.86
C LEU A 141 -6.44 18.22 -9.19
N LYS A 142 -6.19 17.52 -10.32
CA LYS A 142 -6.51 17.96 -11.67
C LYS A 142 -7.10 16.82 -12.51
N GLU A 143 -6.30 16.15 -13.33
CA GLU A 143 -6.74 15.13 -14.31
C GLU A 143 -7.41 13.93 -13.63
N GLY A 144 -6.92 13.55 -12.44
CA GLY A 144 -7.42 12.47 -11.61
C GLY A 144 -8.49 12.89 -10.60
N ARG A 145 -9.04 14.12 -10.69
CA ARG A 145 -9.99 14.65 -9.69
C ARG A 145 -11.22 13.78 -9.49
N CYS A 146 -11.66 13.08 -10.54
CA CYS A 146 -12.77 12.14 -10.46
C CYS A 146 -12.58 11.02 -9.43
N PHE A 147 -11.33 10.67 -9.08
CA PHE A 147 -11.06 9.67 -8.04
C PHE A 147 -11.25 10.21 -6.64
N LEU A 148 -11.00 11.50 -6.40
CA LEU A 148 -11.33 12.14 -5.13
C LEU A 148 -12.85 12.24 -4.97
N ASP A 149 -13.55 12.56 -6.05
CA ASP A 149 -15.02 12.61 -6.06
C ASP A 149 -15.61 11.20 -5.83
N LEU A 150 -15.04 10.17 -6.47
CA LEU A 150 -15.40 8.76 -6.24
C LEU A 150 -15.15 8.33 -4.79
N ALA A 151 -14.00 8.69 -4.22
CA ALA A 151 -13.66 8.39 -2.83
C ALA A 151 -14.64 9.06 -1.86
N ALA A 152 -15.03 10.31 -2.12
CA ALA A 152 -16.05 11.00 -1.32
C ALA A 152 -17.45 10.37 -1.50
N GLU A 153 -17.83 10.03 -2.74
CA GLU A 153 -19.11 9.39 -3.09
C GLU A 153 -19.29 8.06 -2.36
N LEU A 154 -18.26 7.22 -2.38
CA LEU A 154 -18.28 5.88 -1.80
C LEU A 154 -17.79 5.83 -0.36
N ASP A 155 -17.31 6.95 0.17
CA ASP A 155 -16.73 7.06 1.52
C ASP A 155 -15.53 6.11 1.70
N LEU A 156 -14.56 6.21 0.79
CA LEU A 156 -13.38 5.34 0.70
C LEU A 156 -12.09 6.10 1.02
N PRO A 157 -11.16 5.52 1.81
CA PRO A 157 -9.81 6.06 1.95
C PRO A 157 -8.90 5.68 0.78
N PHE A 158 -7.83 6.45 0.60
CA PHE A 158 -6.69 6.06 -0.21
C PHE A 158 -5.57 5.46 0.65
N ILE A 159 -4.89 4.43 0.15
CA ILE A 159 -3.50 4.10 0.52
C ILE A 159 -2.63 4.51 -0.67
N ILE A 160 -1.61 5.32 -0.44
CA ILE A 160 -0.73 5.80 -1.50
C ILE A 160 0.70 5.41 -1.17
N HIS A 161 1.36 4.72 -2.10
CA HIS A 161 2.80 4.47 -2.02
C HIS A 161 3.51 5.80 -1.84
N SER A 162 4.28 5.97 -0.76
CA SER A 162 5.05 7.18 -0.54
C SER A 162 6.53 6.96 -0.79
N SER A 163 7.17 8.01 -1.27
CA SER A 163 8.60 8.08 -1.51
C SER A 163 9.19 9.39 -1.00
N VAL A 164 10.52 9.45 -1.04
CA VAL A 164 11.33 10.63 -0.74
C VAL A 164 12.48 10.69 -1.75
N GLY A 165 13.26 11.76 -1.71
CA GLY A 165 14.43 11.91 -2.60
C GLY A 165 13.99 12.23 -4.03
N ASP A 166 14.60 11.56 -5.00
CA ASP A 166 14.49 11.93 -6.42
C ASP A 166 13.26 11.34 -7.16
N ASP A 167 12.40 10.57 -6.49
CA ASP A 167 11.18 10.04 -7.10
C ASP A 167 10.13 11.16 -7.27
N PRO A 168 9.87 11.67 -8.48
CA PRO A 168 8.97 12.79 -8.65
C PRO A 168 7.49 12.39 -8.60
N TRP A 169 7.16 11.10 -8.60
CA TRP A 169 5.81 10.60 -8.83
C TRP A 169 4.99 10.48 -7.54
N SER A 170 5.65 10.19 -6.41
CA SER A 170 4.96 9.76 -5.18
C SER A 170 5.57 10.32 -3.89
N GLN A 171 6.18 11.51 -3.96
CA GLN A 171 6.75 12.19 -2.79
C GLN A 171 5.73 12.29 -1.65
N ALA A 172 6.13 11.93 -0.43
CA ALA A 172 5.29 12.04 0.77
C ALA A 172 4.73 13.46 0.96
N ALA A 173 5.56 14.48 0.69
CA ALA A 173 5.14 15.88 0.74
C ALA A 173 4.04 16.23 -0.29
N ASP A 174 4.05 15.61 -1.47
CA ASP A 174 3.02 15.84 -2.47
C ASP A 174 1.71 15.12 -2.14
N ILE A 175 1.79 13.92 -1.54
CA ILE A 175 0.61 13.25 -0.98
C ILE A 175 -0.05 14.12 0.11
N LEU A 176 0.75 14.72 0.99
CA LEU A 176 0.27 15.63 2.03
C LEU A 176 -0.41 16.87 1.45
N LYS A 177 0.14 17.48 0.39
CA LYS A 177 -0.52 18.60 -0.31
C LYS A 177 -1.90 18.20 -0.87
N VAL A 178 -2.02 16.99 -1.42
CA VAL A 178 -3.30 16.46 -1.90
C VAL A 178 -4.28 16.31 -0.73
N ALA A 179 -3.85 15.70 0.37
CA ALA A 179 -4.68 15.48 1.55
C ALA A 179 -5.17 16.79 2.18
N GLU A 180 -4.31 17.80 2.27
CA GLU A 180 -4.65 19.14 2.76
C GLU A 180 -5.68 19.85 1.88
N ALA A 181 -5.54 19.72 0.56
CA ALA A 181 -6.47 20.31 -0.40
C ALA A 181 -7.84 19.59 -0.41
N THR A 182 -7.93 18.39 0.17
CA THR A 182 -9.13 17.54 0.14
C THR A 182 -9.48 16.98 1.53
N PRO A 183 -9.80 17.84 2.52
CA PRO A 183 -9.98 17.43 3.92
C PRO A 183 -11.17 16.47 4.17
N HIS A 184 -12.02 16.25 3.16
CA HIS A 184 -13.18 15.35 3.20
C HIS A 184 -12.86 13.93 2.72
N VAL A 185 -11.65 13.68 2.21
CA VAL A 185 -11.17 12.35 1.79
C VAL A 185 -10.07 11.90 2.74
N ARG A 186 -10.03 10.61 3.06
CA ARG A 186 -9.05 10.02 3.99
C ARG A 186 -7.86 9.43 3.23
N PHE A 187 -6.66 9.60 3.76
CA PHE A 187 -5.41 9.18 3.12
C PHE A 187 -4.51 8.42 4.11
N CYS A 188 -3.90 7.34 3.65
CA CYS A 188 -2.80 6.65 4.29
C CYS A 188 -1.56 6.78 3.40
N LEU A 189 -0.48 7.33 3.95
CA LEU A 189 0.83 7.36 3.30
C LEU A 189 1.57 6.09 3.66
N ALA A 190 1.79 5.23 2.68
CA ALA A 190 2.44 3.95 2.94
C ALA A 190 3.93 4.11 3.28
N HIS A 191 4.53 3.09 3.87
CA HIS A 191 5.97 2.98 4.04
C HIS A 191 6.59 4.01 4.98
N SER A 192 5.83 4.43 6.00
CA SER A 192 6.22 5.36 7.07
C SER A 192 6.80 6.66 6.56
N CYS A 193 6.32 7.14 5.40
CA CYS A 193 6.89 8.29 4.71
C CYS A 193 8.42 8.17 4.53
N ARG A 194 8.93 6.94 4.39
CA ARG A 194 10.36 6.60 4.36
C ARG A 194 11.14 7.14 5.56
N TYR A 195 10.47 7.21 6.70
CA TYR A 195 10.89 7.79 7.97
C TYR A 195 11.23 9.28 7.93
N ASP A 196 10.71 10.03 6.96
CA ASP A 196 10.83 11.49 6.93
C ASP A 196 10.02 12.09 8.07
N ARG A 197 10.71 12.60 9.09
CA ARG A 197 10.10 13.08 10.32
C ARG A 197 9.15 14.25 10.07
N GLU A 198 9.52 15.18 9.20
CA GLU A 198 8.66 16.33 8.88
C GLU A 198 7.34 15.87 8.24
N CYS A 199 7.41 14.88 7.34
CA CYS A 199 6.21 14.29 6.75
C CYS A 199 5.38 13.53 7.77
N LEU A 200 6.00 12.75 8.66
CA LEU A 200 5.32 12.02 9.74
C LEU A 200 4.63 12.97 10.72
N ASP A 201 5.32 14.02 11.15
CA ASP A 201 4.76 15.07 12.01
C ASP A 201 3.58 15.76 11.31
N ARG A 202 3.68 16.02 10.00
CA ARG A 202 2.57 16.59 9.24
C ARG A 202 1.39 15.64 9.07
N VAL A 203 1.62 14.33 8.91
CA VAL A 203 0.55 13.32 8.97
C VAL A 203 -0.15 13.37 10.33
N ALA A 204 0.58 13.58 11.42
CA ALA A 204 -0.01 13.64 12.76
C ALA A 204 -0.94 14.85 12.96
N GLU A 205 -0.62 15.98 12.34
CA GLU A 205 -1.39 17.22 12.44
C GLU A 205 -2.70 17.20 11.66
N LEU A 206 -2.74 16.53 10.50
CA LEU A 206 -3.91 16.54 9.62
C LEU A 206 -4.97 15.53 10.08
N PRO A 207 -6.26 15.90 10.14
CA PRO A 207 -7.30 15.03 10.69
C PRO A 207 -7.66 13.85 9.77
N ASN A 208 -7.38 13.96 8.47
CA ASN A 208 -7.77 13.00 7.43
C ASN A 208 -6.60 12.13 6.94
N THR A 209 -5.48 12.11 7.65
CA THR A 209 -4.28 11.35 7.25
C THR A 209 -3.85 10.33 8.30
N TRP A 210 -3.23 9.27 7.80
CA TRP A 210 -2.57 8.17 8.51
C TRP A 210 -1.32 7.75 7.74
N PHE A 211 -0.54 6.84 8.31
CA PHE A 211 0.55 6.18 7.60
C PHE A 211 0.66 4.71 8.03
N ASP A 212 1.17 3.86 7.14
CA ASP A 212 1.51 2.47 7.47
C ASP A 212 3.03 2.28 7.61
N CYS A 213 3.48 1.17 8.19
CA CYS A 213 4.91 0.84 8.31
C CYS A 213 5.44 -0.11 7.24
N SER A 214 4.62 -0.54 6.30
CA SER A 214 4.94 -1.63 5.38
C SER A 214 6.13 -1.26 4.47
N ALA A 215 6.97 -2.14 3.95
CA ALA A 215 7.58 -3.24 4.67
C ALA A 215 8.60 -2.73 5.72
N HIS A 216 8.34 -2.96 6.99
CA HIS A 216 9.04 -2.26 8.06
C HIS A 216 10.49 -2.72 8.20
N CYS A 217 10.75 -4.03 8.19
CA CYS A 217 12.09 -4.56 8.43
C CYS A 217 13.08 -4.15 7.34
N ILE A 218 12.69 -4.22 6.06
CA ILE A 218 13.59 -3.83 4.96
C ILE A 218 13.80 -2.31 4.88
N HIS A 219 12.83 -1.51 5.33
CA HIS A 219 13.04 -0.07 5.44
C HIS A 219 13.99 0.28 6.59
N CYS A 220 13.93 -0.44 7.72
CA CYS A 220 14.94 -0.34 8.77
C CYS A 220 16.34 -0.70 8.24
N GLU A 221 16.47 -1.79 7.47
CA GLU A 221 17.73 -2.15 6.80
C GLU A 221 18.21 -1.04 5.85
N GLY A 222 17.31 -0.49 5.03
CA GLY A 222 17.60 0.63 4.14
C GLY A 222 18.09 1.87 4.92
N ALA A 223 17.53 2.13 6.11
CA ALA A 223 17.95 3.23 6.96
C ALA A 223 19.34 3.00 7.55
N VAL A 224 19.66 1.78 8.00
CA VAL A 224 21.01 1.44 8.49
C VAL A 224 22.06 1.64 7.39
N ASN A 225 21.72 1.28 6.16
CA ASN A 225 22.61 1.35 5.00
C ASN A 225 22.57 2.68 4.23
N ASP A 226 21.83 3.68 4.73
CA ASP A 226 21.63 4.99 4.08
C ASP A 226 21.22 4.91 2.60
N MET A 227 20.30 4.00 2.30
CA MET A 227 19.79 3.85 0.94
C MET A 227 18.96 5.07 0.51
N ALA A 228 19.07 5.46 -0.76
CA ALA A 228 18.50 6.70 -1.30
C ALA A 228 16.96 6.79 -1.22
N PHE A 229 16.26 5.65 -1.07
CA PHE A 229 14.81 5.62 -0.90
C PHE A 229 14.36 5.84 0.56
N ILE A 230 15.30 6.05 1.50
CA ILE A 230 15.04 6.40 2.89
C ILE A 230 15.38 7.88 3.12
N ALA A 231 14.63 8.54 3.99
CA ALA A 231 14.89 9.94 4.34
C ALA A 231 16.35 10.15 4.79
N PRO A 232 16.98 11.27 4.38
CA PRO A 232 18.35 11.58 4.77
C PRO A 232 18.45 11.71 6.30
N ARG A 233 19.62 11.41 6.87
CA ARG A 233 19.81 11.25 8.33
C ARG A 233 19.30 12.44 9.15
N GLU A 234 19.49 13.66 8.66
CA GLU A 234 19.07 14.91 9.29
C GLU A 234 17.55 15.13 9.30
N ARG A 235 16.81 14.49 8.40
CA ARG A 235 15.34 14.53 8.34
C ARG A 235 14.69 13.26 8.90
N ARG A 236 15.48 12.23 9.18
CA ARG A 236 14.98 10.92 9.58
C ARG A 236 14.42 10.95 11.00
N PHE A 237 13.33 10.22 11.23
CA PHE A 237 12.79 10.01 12.58
C PHE A 237 13.87 9.42 13.51
N PRO A 238 14.06 9.96 14.73
CA PRO A 238 15.14 9.53 15.61
C PRO A 238 14.82 8.18 16.26
N ALA A 239 15.41 7.10 15.76
CA ALA A 239 15.28 5.75 16.31
C ALA A 239 16.54 4.90 16.07
N ASP A 240 16.66 3.77 16.76
CA ASP A 240 17.71 2.77 16.48
C ASP A 240 17.25 1.79 15.39
N TYR A 241 17.54 2.11 14.14
CA TYR A 241 17.17 1.31 12.98
C TYR A 241 17.79 -0.09 12.90
N ARG A 242 18.72 -0.43 13.79
CA ARG A 242 19.26 -1.79 13.90
C ARG A 242 18.32 -2.73 14.66
N ASP A 243 17.33 -2.18 15.35
CA ASP A 243 16.29 -2.92 16.06
C ASP A 243 14.90 -2.50 15.51
N PRO A 244 14.38 -3.21 14.49
CA PRO A 244 13.07 -2.91 13.91
C PRO A 244 11.94 -2.90 14.95
N ALA A 245 11.98 -3.74 15.99
CA ALA A 245 10.96 -3.74 17.04
C ALA A 245 11.01 -2.43 17.85
N ALA A 246 12.21 -1.96 18.21
CA ALA A 246 12.38 -0.68 18.88
C ALA A 246 11.93 0.50 18.01
N VAL A 247 12.19 0.47 16.69
CA VAL A 247 11.70 1.51 15.77
C VAL A 247 10.18 1.52 15.69
N LEU A 248 9.54 0.36 15.54
CA LEU A 248 8.08 0.27 15.49
C LEU A 248 7.46 0.78 16.80
N HIS A 249 8.07 0.44 17.94
CA HIS A 249 7.65 0.94 19.24
C HIS A 249 7.76 2.46 19.33
N ALA A 250 8.90 3.04 18.94
CA ALA A 250 9.10 4.49 18.98
C ALA A 250 8.11 5.25 18.06
N LEU A 251 7.83 4.72 16.86
CA LEU A 251 6.82 5.29 15.98
C LEU A 251 5.40 5.17 16.56
N ALA A 252 5.09 4.04 17.21
CA ALA A 252 3.80 3.82 17.85
C ALA A 252 3.58 4.74 19.05
N GLU A 253 4.62 5.03 19.84
CA GLU A 253 4.56 6.00 20.93
C GLU A 253 4.43 7.44 20.43
N ALA A 254 5.16 7.80 19.37
CA ALA A 254 5.11 9.14 18.79
C ALA A 254 3.79 9.43 18.06
N TYR A 255 3.21 8.43 17.41
CA TYR A 255 2.06 8.57 16.51
C TYR A 255 0.94 7.54 16.78
N PRO A 256 0.44 7.43 18.02
CA PRO A 256 -0.39 6.30 18.46
C PRO A 256 -1.75 6.20 17.77
N THR A 257 -2.26 7.31 17.22
CA THR A 257 -3.56 7.38 16.53
C THR A 257 -3.45 7.40 15.00
N LYS A 258 -2.22 7.31 14.46
CA LYS A 258 -1.90 7.57 13.06
C LYS A 258 -1.19 6.42 12.36
N LEU A 259 -0.35 5.68 13.07
CA LEU A 259 0.37 4.55 12.52
C LEU A 259 -0.53 3.31 12.39
N MET A 260 -0.51 2.66 11.24
CA MET A 260 -1.10 1.36 10.96
C MET A 260 -0.01 0.32 10.70
N TRP A 261 -0.21 -0.91 11.15
CA TRP A 261 0.70 -1.99 10.81
C TRP A 261 0.28 -2.70 9.50
N GLY A 262 1.25 -2.96 8.64
CA GLY A 262 1.09 -3.80 7.46
C GLY A 262 2.43 -4.41 7.08
N SER A 263 2.41 -5.63 6.54
CA SER A 263 3.65 -6.36 6.20
C SER A 263 4.21 -5.99 4.84
N ASP A 264 3.37 -5.50 3.93
CA ASP A 264 3.65 -5.35 2.50
C ASP A 264 3.69 -6.69 1.74
N SER A 265 3.01 -7.75 2.21
CA SER A 265 3.19 -9.05 1.56
C SER A 265 2.77 -9.05 0.09
N PRO A 266 3.58 -9.60 -0.86
CA PRO A 266 4.87 -10.28 -0.70
C PRO A 266 6.12 -9.38 -0.73
N PHE A 267 5.96 -8.08 -0.96
CA PHE A 267 7.02 -7.07 -1.03
C PHE A 267 7.71 -6.76 0.31
N GLN A 268 7.39 -7.48 1.40
CA GLN A 268 8.25 -7.50 2.58
C GLN A 268 9.68 -7.96 2.25
N SER A 269 9.88 -8.60 1.09
CA SER A 269 11.18 -8.76 0.47
C SER A 269 11.20 -8.08 -0.90
N TYR A 270 12.34 -7.52 -1.28
CA TYR A 270 12.59 -7.00 -2.61
C TYR A 270 14.00 -7.39 -3.09
N VAL A 271 14.07 -8.10 -4.20
CA VAL A 271 15.33 -8.45 -4.85
C VAL A 271 15.25 -8.06 -6.32
N ALA A 272 16.22 -7.26 -6.78
CA ALA A 272 16.26 -6.79 -8.15
C ALA A 272 17.69 -6.75 -8.69
N SER A 273 17.83 -7.13 -9.96
CA SER A 273 19.05 -6.90 -10.73
C SER A 273 19.05 -5.45 -11.21
N LEU A 274 20.04 -4.66 -10.78
CA LEU A 274 20.24 -3.26 -11.16
C LEU A 274 21.56 -3.15 -11.93
N GLY A 275 21.49 -3.38 -13.24
CA GLY A 275 22.68 -3.50 -14.09
C GLY A 275 23.57 -4.66 -13.65
N ASP A 276 24.83 -4.36 -13.28
CA ASP A 276 25.80 -5.36 -12.81
C ASP A 276 25.70 -5.67 -11.31
N SER A 277 24.76 -5.06 -10.59
CA SER A 277 24.56 -5.23 -9.15
C SER A 277 23.23 -5.89 -8.82
N VAL A 278 23.13 -6.54 -7.66
CA VAL A 278 21.88 -7.07 -7.13
C VAL A 278 21.56 -6.33 -5.85
N LEU A 279 20.44 -5.60 -5.84
CA LEU A 279 19.83 -5.12 -4.61
C LEU A 279 19.03 -6.27 -4.00
N SER A 280 19.27 -6.59 -2.72
CA SER A 280 18.62 -7.71 -2.05
C SER A 280 18.25 -7.33 -0.62
N LEU A 281 17.02 -6.88 -0.44
CA LEU A 281 16.41 -6.61 0.84
C LEU A 281 15.42 -7.74 1.16
N ARG A 282 15.56 -8.41 2.30
CA ARG A 282 14.77 -9.62 2.58
C ARG A 282 14.20 -9.61 3.99
N SER A 283 12.88 -9.72 4.09
CA SER A 283 12.14 -9.98 5.32
C SER A 283 11.13 -11.11 5.12
N THR A 284 10.53 -11.56 6.20
CA THR A 284 9.45 -12.55 6.21
C THR A 284 8.23 -11.97 6.92
N VAL A 285 7.04 -12.50 6.61
CA VAL A 285 5.82 -12.12 7.36
C VAL A 285 6.01 -12.40 8.86
N GLU A 286 6.69 -13.49 9.21
CA GLU A 286 7.08 -13.78 10.61
C GLU A 286 7.86 -12.64 11.26
N ALA A 287 8.86 -12.08 10.57
CA ALA A 287 9.69 -10.99 11.11
C ALA A 287 8.89 -9.69 11.25
N GLU A 288 8.04 -9.36 10.27
CA GLU A 288 7.16 -8.18 10.33
C GLU A 288 6.16 -8.29 11.49
N VAL A 289 5.55 -9.47 11.67
CA VAL A 289 4.61 -9.75 12.75
C VAL A 289 5.33 -9.79 14.11
N ALA A 290 6.55 -10.30 14.17
CA ALA A 290 7.34 -10.31 15.41
C ALA A 290 7.56 -8.88 15.95
N CYS A 291 7.79 -7.91 15.07
CA CYS A 291 7.86 -6.49 15.45
C CYS A 291 6.53 -6.01 16.06
N MET A 292 5.39 -6.37 15.44
CA MET A 292 4.05 -6.04 15.94
C MET A 292 3.77 -6.68 17.30
N HIS A 293 4.18 -7.93 17.52
CA HIS A 293 4.01 -8.62 18.79
C HIS A 293 4.93 -8.09 19.90
N ALA A 294 6.09 -7.54 19.55
CA ALA A 294 6.99 -6.89 20.51
C ALA A 294 6.41 -5.59 21.10
N LEU A 295 5.38 -5.00 20.47
CA LEU A 295 4.70 -3.81 21.01
C LEU A 295 4.01 -4.11 22.36
N PRO A 296 4.02 -3.15 23.30
CA PRO A 296 3.22 -3.22 24.52
C PRO A 296 1.72 -3.39 24.24
N ASP A 297 1.00 -4.06 25.14
CA ASP A 297 -0.44 -4.30 25.02
C ASP A 297 -1.28 -3.01 24.94
N SER A 298 -0.75 -1.88 25.43
CA SER A 298 -1.39 -0.57 25.32
C SER A 298 -1.38 0.00 23.90
N LEU A 299 -0.37 -0.35 23.09
CA LEU A 299 -0.19 0.18 21.72
C LEU A 299 -0.65 -0.81 20.66
N ARG A 300 -0.52 -2.11 20.93
CA ARG A 300 -0.80 -3.18 19.96
C ARG A 300 -2.22 -3.08 19.35
N PRO A 301 -3.31 -2.85 20.11
CA PRO A 301 -4.65 -2.71 19.52
C PRO A 301 -4.79 -1.47 18.63
N ALA A 302 -4.12 -0.36 18.98
CA ALA A 302 -4.20 0.89 18.23
C ALA A 302 -3.60 0.71 16.83
N ILE A 303 -2.37 0.22 16.79
CA ILE A 303 -1.55 0.06 15.59
C ILE A 303 -2.05 -1.12 14.72
N GLY A 304 -2.40 -2.23 15.36
CA GLY A 304 -2.75 -3.48 14.66
C GLY A 304 -4.21 -3.54 14.18
N CYS A 305 -5.05 -2.56 14.56
CA CYS A 305 -6.46 -2.59 14.19
C CYS A 305 -7.13 -1.21 14.24
N ASN A 306 -7.15 -0.53 15.38
CA ASN A 306 -8.07 0.60 15.61
C ASN A 306 -7.83 1.77 14.64
N ASN A 307 -6.57 2.08 14.35
CA ASN A 307 -6.23 3.17 13.44
C ASN A 307 -6.71 2.89 12.01
N LEU A 308 -6.59 1.64 11.55
CA LEU A 308 -7.16 1.22 10.26
C LEU A 308 -8.69 1.36 10.28
N LEU A 309 -9.37 0.92 11.33
CA LEU A 309 -10.83 1.06 11.43
C LEU A 309 -11.28 2.52 11.44
N ALA A 310 -10.53 3.41 12.09
CA ALA A 310 -10.78 4.84 12.08
C ALA A 310 -10.61 5.46 10.69
N CYS A 311 -9.67 4.95 9.88
CA CYS A 311 -9.47 5.37 8.49
C CYS A 311 -10.53 4.78 7.54
N LEU A 312 -10.95 3.54 7.75
CA LEU A 312 -11.95 2.89 6.90
C LEU A 312 -13.36 3.44 7.11
N GLN A 313 -13.74 3.75 8.35
CA GLN A 313 -15.09 4.17 8.73
C GLN A 313 -16.18 3.22 8.19
N LEU A 314 -15.96 1.91 8.35
CA LEU A 314 -16.87 0.89 7.82
C LEU A 314 -18.30 1.11 8.32
N LYS A 315 -19.24 1.18 7.38
CA LYS A 315 -20.68 1.39 7.68
C LYS A 315 -21.36 0.14 8.26
N ASP A 316 -20.81 -1.04 7.97
CA ASP A 316 -21.29 -2.31 8.51
C ASP A 316 -20.14 -3.07 9.19
N GLU A 317 -20.10 -3.04 10.51
CA GLU A 317 -19.08 -3.74 11.29
C GLU A 317 -19.17 -5.26 11.15
N LYS A 318 -20.29 -5.81 10.65
CA LYS A 318 -20.42 -7.25 10.37
C LYS A 318 -19.42 -7.74 9.33
N ILE A 319 -18.89 -6.83 8.49
CA ILE A 319 -17.79 -7.12 7.56
C ILE A 319 -16.58 -7.69 8.31
N LEU A 320 -16.37 -7.29 9.57
CA LEU A 320 -15.26 -7.77 10.40
C LEU A 320 -15.63 -8.99 11.25
N SER A 321 -16.90 -9.39 11.27
CA SER A 321 -17.35 -10.52 12.08
C SER A 321 -16.69 -11.82 11.61
N ARG A 322 -16.54 -12.76 12.55
CA ARG A 322 -15.92 -14.08 12.30
C ARG A 322 -16.94 -15.13 11.84
N GLU A 323 -18.20 -14.75 11.67
CA GLU A 323 -19.35 -15.62 11.35
C GLU A 323 -19.69 -15.58 9.85
#